data_AF-A0A355GFH9-F1
#
_entry.id   AF-A0A355GFH9-F1
#
_cell.length_a   1.000
_cell.length_b   1.000
_cell.length_c   1.000
_cell.angle_alpha   90.00
_cell.angle_beta   90.00
_cell.angle_gamma   90.00
#
_symmetry.space_group_name_H-M   'P 1'
#
loop_
_entity.id
_entity.type
_entity.pdbx_description
1 polymer ?
#
loop_
_entity_poly.entity_id
_entity_poly.type
_entity_poly.pdbx_seq_one_letter_code
_entity_poly.pdbx_strand_id
1 'polypeptide(L)'
;MDFHDTQFLYRLTADFTVVLHFAFVMFVLLGQILITAGAFAGWDWIRNFKFRVIHLASILFVVLESVAGIVCPLTTLEKWLRKQAGQVSYQGDFIANWIHEVLFIDEGTVEPWVFTACYSLFGLIVLLTFYFAPPRRKPGQSPAEEV
;
A
#
# COMPACT_ATOMS: atom_id res chain seq x y z
N MET A 1 25.43 -2.67 23.68
CA MET A 1 24.47 -3.50 22.92
C MET A 1 25.33 -4.45 22.09
N ASP A 2 25.07 -5.74 22.21
CA ASP A 2 25.93 -6.76 21.60
C ASP A 2 25.73 -6.75 20.07
N PHE A 3 26.75 -7.15 19.32
CA PHE A 3 26.68 -7.17 17.84
C PHE A 3 25.56 -8.12 17.35
N HIS A 4 25.30 -9.20 18.09
CA HIS A 4 24.18 -10.11 17.82
C HIS A 4 22.80 -9.48 18.03
N ASP A 5 22.62 -8.63 19.05
CA ASP A 5 21.33 -7.98 19.34
C ASP A 5 20.92 -7.03 18.22
N THR A 6 21.90 -6.26 17.71
CA THR A 6 21.65 -5.31 16.62
C THR A 6 21.28 -6.01 15.32
N GLN A 7 21.93 -7.12 14.97
CA GLN A 7 21.55 -7.92 13.80
C GLN A 7 20.15 -8.50 13.93
N PHE A 8 19.77 -9.00 15.10
CA PHE A 8 18.42 -9.51 15.34
C PHE A 8 17.35 -8.41 15.18
N LEU A 9 17.60 -7.22 15.74
CA LEU A 9 16.70 -6.06 15.59
C LEU A 9 16.56 -5.63 14.12
N TYR A 10 17.64 -5.65 13.34
CA TYR A 10 17.57 -5.35 11.91
C TYR A 10 16.75 -6.36 11.11
N ARG A 11 16.84 -7.65 11.44
CA ARG A 11 15.99 -8.69 10.80
C ARG A 11 14.52 -8.48 11.15
N LEU A 12 14.22 -8.29 12.43
CA LEU A 12 12.85 -8.08 12.90
C LEU A 12 12.20 -6.84 12.24
N THR A 13 12.96 -5.75 12.10
CA THR A 13 12.49 -4.53 11.43
C THR A 13 12.33 -4.71 9.92
N ALA A 14 13.20 -5.50 9.27
CA ALA A 14 13.03 -5.85 7.86
C ALA A 14 11.73 -6.66 7.64
N ASP A 15 11.49 -7.69 8.44
CA ASP A 15 10.28 -8.51 8.33
C ASP A 15 9.01 -7.69 8.63
N PHE A 16 9.05 -6.83 9.64
CA PHE A 16 7.97 -5.88 9.90
C PHE A 16 7.70 -4.96 8.71
N THR A 17 8.75 -4.47 8.05
CA THR A 17 8.63 -3.62 6.86
C THR A 17 7.93 -4.36 5.72
N VAL A 18 8.27 -5.63 5.48
CA VAL A 18 7.62 -6.47 4.46
C VAL A 18 6.14 -6.70 4.78
N VAL A 19 5.83 -7.05 6.04
CA VAL A 19 4.45 -7.26 6.48
C VAL A 19 3.63 -5.97 6.32
N LEU A 20 4.21 -4.82 6.66
CA LEU A 20 3.57 -3.52 6.50
C LEU A 20 3.36 -3.18 5.02
N HIS A 21 4.33 -3.47 4.15
CA HIS A 21 4.20 -3.32 2.71
C HIS A 21 3.06 -4.19 2.16
N PHE A 22 3.02 -5.47 2.53
CA PHE A 22 1.97 -6.39 2.11
C PHE A 22 0.59 -5.95 2.59
N ALA A 23 0.47 -5.51 3.84
CA ALA A 23 -0.76 -4.96 4.39
C ALA A 23 -1.22 -3.70 3.64
N PHE A 24 -0.28 -2.83 3.25
CA PHE A 24 -0.56 -1.65 2.42
C PHE A 24 -1.10 -2.05 1.04
N VAL A 25 -0.47 -3.00 0.35
CA VAL A 25 -0.95 -3.50 -0.95
C VAL A 25 -2.35 -4.11 -0.81
N MET A 26 -2.57 -4.94 0.21
CA MET A 26 -3.88 -5.55 0.47
C MET A 26 -4.94 -4.50 0.80
N PHE A 27 -4.59 -3.44 1.54
CA PHE A 27 -5.49 -2.32 1.79
C PHE A 27 -5.93 -1.64 0.49
N VAL A 28 -5.00 -1.40 -0.45
CA VAL A 28 -5.32 -0.78 -1.76
C VAL A 28 -6.17 -1.70 -2.64
N LEU A 29 -5.90 -3.01 -2.65
CA LEU A 29 -6.68 -3.95 -3.47
C LEU A 29 -8.07 -4.23 -2.87
N LEU A 30 -8.11 -4.68 -1.62
CA LEU A 30 -9.36 -5.00 -0.92
C LEU A 30 -10.20 -3.75 -0.69
N GLY A 31 -9.57 -2.60 -0.45
CA GLY A 31 -10.27 -1.32 -0.31
C GLY A 31 -11.06 -0.98 -1.56
N GLN A 32 -10.49 -1.19 -2.76
CA GLN A 32 -11.22 -0.93 -4.00
C GLN A 32 -12.36 -1.93 -4.24
N ILE A 33 -12.15 -3.22 -3.94
CA ILE A 33 -13.20 -4.25 -4.03
C ILE A 33 -14.36 -3.94 -3.07
N LEU A 34 -14.05 -3.55 -1.84
CA LEU A 34 -15.06 -3.11 -0.88
C LEU A 34 -15.77 -1.86 -1.38
N ILE A 35 -15.04 -0.86 -1.89
CA ILE A 35 -15.62 0.37 -2.43
C ILE A 35 -16.64 0.10 -3.54
N THR A 36 -16.31 -0.78 -4.49
CA THR A 36 -17.22 -1.15 -5.57
C THR A 36 -18.38 -1.99 -5.05
N ALA A 37 -18.12 -3.06 -4.29
CA ALA A 37 -19.17 -3.91 -3.73
C ALA A 37 -20.14 -3.13 -2.84
N GLY A 38 -19.64 -2.23 -2.00
CA GLY A 38 -20.42 -1.34 -1.16
C GLY A 38 -21.21 -0.30 -1.94
N ALA A 39 -20.69 0.17 -3.08
CA ALA A 39 -21.43 1.05 -3.96
C ALA A 39 -22.65 0.34 -4.58
N PHE A 40 -22.51 -0.94 -4.98
CA PHE A 40 -23.61 -1.75 -5.50
C PHE A 40 -24.58 -2.23 -4.40
N ALA A 41 -24.07 -2.61 -3.23
CA ALA A 41 -24.85 -3.13 -2.11
C ALA A 41 -25.45 -2.05 -1.20
N GLY A 42 -25.15 -0.76 -1.45
CA GLY A 42 -25.68 0.37 -0.67
C GLY A 42 -25.09 0.51 0.73
N TRP A 43 -23.89 -0.01 0.99
CA TRP A 43 -23.27 0.05 2.33
C TRP A 43 -22.80 1.47 2.68
N ASP A 44 -23.38 2.05 3.73
CA ASP A 44 -23.08 3.43 4.14
C ASP A 44 -21.67 3.62 4.72
N TRP A 45 -21.09 2.59 5.38
CA TRP A 45 -19.75 2.71 5.98
C TRP A 45 -18.64 2.92 4.94
N ILE A 46 -18.85 2.43 3.72
CA ILE A 46 -17.91 2.51 2.59
C ILE A 46 -17.92 3.89 1.92
N ARG A 47 -18.92 4.70 2.23
CA ARG A 47 -18.99 6.11 1.85
C ARG A 47 -18.31 7.04 2.87
N ASN A 48 -17.63 6.49 3.88
CA ASN A 48 -16.89 7.29 4.84
C ASN A 48 -15.77 8.06 4.13
N PHE A 49 -15.85 9.40 4.22
CA PHE A 49 -14.91 10.32 3.60
C PHE A 49 -13.45 10.04 3.98
N LYS A 50 -13.17 9.75 5.26
CA LYS A 50 -11.79 9.50 5.72
C LYS A 50 -11.20 8.26 5.04
N PHE A 51 -11.95 7.17 5.00
CA PHE A 51 -11.53 5.92 4.38
C PHE A 51 -11.24 6.14 2.88
N ARG A 52 -12.16 6.80 2.16
CA ARG A 52 -11.97 7.07 0.73
C ARG A 52 -10.81 8.00 0.42
N VAL A 53 -10.56 9.01 1.25
CA VAL A 53 -9.41 9.91 1.07
C VAL A 53 -8.09 9.19 1.36
N ILE A 54 -8.02 8.39 2.42
CA ILE A 54 -6.82 7.59 2.73
C ILE A 54 -6.56 6.61 1.57
N HIS A 55 -7.58 5.90 1.10
CA HIS A 55 -7.48 4.99 -0.04
C HIS A 55 -7.00 5.69 -1.32
N LEU A 56 -7.57 6.86 -1.62
CA LEU A 56 -7.17 7.66 -2.78
C LEU A 56 -5.72 8.16 -2.66
N ALA A 57 -5.32 8.65 -1.49
CA ALA A 57 -3.96 9.09 -1.24
C ALA A 57 -2.95 7.94 -1.39
N SER A 58 -3.28 6.75 -0.88
CA SER A 58 -2.45 5.55 -1.03
C SER A 58 -2.23 5.18 -2.49
N ILE A 59 -3.27 5.19 -3.33
CA ILE A 59 -3.09 4.85 -4.75
C ILE A 59 -2.35 5.95 -5.53
N LEU A 60 -2.60 7.22 -5.23
CA LEU A 60 -1.89 8.33 -5.86
C LEU A 60 -0.40 8.28 -5.52
N PHE A 61 -0.06 7.92 -4.29
CA PHE A 61 1.32 7.71 -3.87
C PHE A 61 2.01 6.65 -4.73
N VAL A 62 1.41 5.46 -4.89
CA VAL A 62 1.95 4.37 -5.73
C VAL A 62 2.08 4.78 -7.20
N VAL A 63 1.09 5.49 -7.75
CA VAL A 63 1.13 5.99 -9.14
C VAL A 63 2.29 6.97 -9.31
N LEU A 64 2.48 7.91 -8.38
CA LEU A 64 3.56 8.89 -8.44
C LEU A 64 4.94 8.23 -8.35
N GLU A 65 5.11 7.23 -7.47
CA GLU A 65 6.34 6.45 -7.39
C GLU A 65 6.66 5.77 -8.72
N SER A 66 5.66 5.11 -9.31
CA SER A 66 5.83 4.40 -10.57
C SER A 66 6.11 5.34 -11.75
N VAL A 67 5.42 6.47 -11.84
CA VAL A 67 5.66 7.48 -12.89
C VAL A 67 7.03 8.14 -12.73
N ALA A 68 7.49 8.34 -11.51
CA ALA A 68 8.83 8.86 -11.23
C ALA A 68 9.94 7.81 -11.46
N GLY A 69 9.58 6.55 -11.74
CA GLY A 69 10.53 5.44 -11.85
C GLY A 69 11.23 5.12 -10.52
N ILE A 70 10.62 5.50 -9.40
CA ILE A 70 11.16 5.30 -8.06
C ILE A 70 10.64 3.97 -7.52
N VAL A 71 11.55 3.14 -7.02
CA VAL A 71 11.20 1.91 -6.31
C VAL A 71 10.58 2.28 -4.96
N CYS A 72 9.52 1.58 -4.55
CA CYS A 72 8.83 1.85 -3.29
C CYS A 72 9.83 2.01 -2.11
N PRO A 73 9.74 3.09 -1.33
CA PRO A 73 10.68 3.40 -0.26
C PRO A 73 10.67 2.33 0.83
N LEU A 74 9.56 1.61 1.02
CA LEU A 74 9.51 0.45 1.92
C LEU A 74 10.44 -0.68 1.46
N THR A 75 10.46 -0.98 0.16
CA THR A 75 11.38 -1.98 -0.41
C THR A 75 12.83 -1.52 -0.29
N THR A 76 13.08 -0.24 -0.52
CA THR A 76 14.43 0.35 -0.34
C THR A 76 14.88 0.27 1.13
N LEU A 77 13.98 0.58 2.06
CA LEU A 77 14.22 0.48 3.49
C LEU A 77 14.48 -0.96 3.93
N GLU A 78 13.68 -1.92 3.45
CA GLU A 78 13.86 -3.33 3.73
C GLU A 78 15.25 -3.81 3.25
N LYS A 79 15.61 -3.55 1.99
CA LYS A 79 16.91 -3.91 1.43
C LYS A 79 18.06 -3.30 2.22
N TRP A 80 17.90 -2.05 2.68
CA TRP A 80 18.86 -1.39 3.55
C TRP A 80 18.98 -2.07 4.92
N LEU A 81 17.86 -2.39 5.58
CA LEU A 81 17.84 -3.08 6.88
C LEU A 81 18.47 -4.48 6.78
N ARG A 82 18.15 -5.25 5.74
CA ARG A 82 18.74 -6.58 5.49
C ARG A 82 20.25 -6.51 5.27
N LYS A 83 20.72 -5.50 4.54
CA LYS A 83 22.15 -5.25 4.37
C LYS A 83 22.85 -4.96 5.70
N GLN A 84 22.23 -4.19 6.61
CA GLN A 84 22.77 -3.94 7.95
C GLN A 84 22.74 -5.19 8.84
N ALA A 85 21.77 -6.09 8.63
CA ALA A 85 21.72 -7.39 9.30
C ALA A 85 22.76 -8.41 8.77
N GLY A 86 23.61 -8.04 7.81
CA GLY A 86 24.57 -8.93 7.17
C GLY A 86 23.94 -9.96 6.23
N GLN A 87 22.66 -9.81 5.88
CA GLN A 87 21.97 -10.67 4.92
C GLN A 87 22.22 -10.13 3.50
N VAL A 88 23.03 -10.86 2.72
CA VAL A 88 23.36 -10.52 1.32
C VAL A 88 22.31 -11.08 0.34
N SER A 89 21.44 -11.99 0.79
CA SER A 89 20.33 -12.54 0.01
C SER A 89 19.11 -12.75 0.89
N TYR A 90 17.94 -12.90 0.26
CA TYR A 90 16.67 -13.30 0.91
C TYR A 90 16.71 -14.74 1.48
N GLN A 91 17.83 -15.47 1.32
CA GLN A 91 17.97 -16.84 1.82
C GLN A 91 17.96 -16.87 3.35
N GLY A 92 16.78 -17.17 3.91
CA GLY A 92 16.57 -17.36 5.34
C GLY A 92 15.19 -16.93 5.83
N ASP A 93 14.54 -15.96 5.16
CA ASP A 93 13.25 -15.43 5.61
C ASP A 93 12.13 -15.91 4.69
N PHE A 94 11.46 -16.99 5.13
CA PHE A 94 10.40 -17.67 4.40
C PHE A 94 9.28 -16.69 3.97
N ILE A 95 8.85 -15.80 4.87
CA ILE A 95 7.81 -14.81 4.57
C ILE A 95 8.29 -13.78 3.55
N ALA A 96 9.52 -13.27 3.71
CA ALA A 96 10.08 -12.27 2.83
C ALA A 96 10.35 -12.83 1.43
N ASN A 97 10.80 -14.08 1.32
CA ASN A 97 11.03 -14.73 0.04
C ASN A 97 9.71 -14.97 -0.71
N TRP A 98 8.68 -15.48 -0.03
CA TRP A 98 7.35 -15.67 -0.63
C TRP A 98 6.70 -14.34 -1.04
N ILE A 99 6.78 -13.32 -0.18
CA ILE A 99 6.22 -12.00 -0.49
C ILE A 99 7.01 -11.34 -1.62
N HIS A 100 8.33 -11.47 -1.66
CA HIS A 100 9.15 -10.98 -2.76
C HIS A 100 8.79 -11.66 -4.08
N GLU A 101 8.64 -12.99 -4.10
CA GLU A 101 8.19 -13.74 -5.29
C GLU A 101 6.78 -13.33 -5.75
N VAL A 102 5.88 -13.00 -4.82
CA VAL A 102 4.51 -12.56 -5.14
C VAL A 102 4.47 -11.10 -5.62
N LEU A 103 5.34 -10.23 -5.10
CA LEU A 103 5.36 -8.79 -5.41
C LEU A 103 6.24 -8.43 -6.60
N PHE A 104 7.33 -9.16 -6.84
CA PHE A 104 8.28 -8.90 -7.91
C PHE A 104 8.24 -10.06 -8.90
N ILE A 105 7.38 -9.95 -9.92
CA ILE A 105 7.55 -10.74 -11.14
C ILE A 105 8.90 -10.31 -11.72
N ASP A 106 9.80 -11.27 -11.92
CA ASP A 106 11.20 -11.08 -12.34
C ASP A 106 11.38 -9.82 -13.19
N GLU A 107 12.15 -8.85 -12.67
CA GLU A 107 12.41 -7.53 -13.29
C GLU A 107 12.98 -7.64 -14.73
N GLY A 108 13.39 -8.83 -15.16
CA GLY A 108 13.82 -9.13 -16.53
C GLY A 108 12.71 -9.57 -17.51
N THR A 109 11.50 -9.85 -17.03
CA THR A 109 10.41 -10.43 -17.85
C THR A 109 9.38 -9.39 -18.27
N VAL A 110 9.22 -8.32 -17.50
CA VAL A 110 8.17 -7.30 -17.69
C VAL A 110 8.79 -5.90 -17.65
N GLU A 111 8.60 -5.12 -18.70
CA GLU A 111 9.17 -3.77 -18.77
C GLU A 111 8.51 -2.82 -17.73
N PRO A 112 9.28 -1.89 -17.13
CA PRO A 112 8.78 -0.99 -16.07
C PRO A 112 7.51 -0.21 -16.42
N TRP A 113 7.32 0.15 -17.70
CA TRP A 113 6.14 0.89 -18.14
C TRP A 113 4.84 0.09 -17.99
N VAL A 114 4.90 -1.24 -17.99
CA VAL A 114 3.73 -2.11 -17.81
C VAL A 114 3.18 -1.91 -16.40
N PHE A 115 4.06 -1.86 -15.40
CA PHE A 115 3.67 -1.56 -14.02
C PHE A 115 3.07 -0.16 -13.91
N THR A 116 3.71 0.85 -14.52
CA THR A 116 3.17 2.22 -14.56
C THR A 116 1.80 2.28 -15.20
N ALA A 117 1.58 1.58 -16.32
CA ALA A 117 0.30 1.51 -17.00
C ALA A 117 -0.77 0.84 -16.11
N CYS A 118 -0.45 -0.32 -15.51
CA CYS A 118 -1.35 -1.04 -14.60
C CYS A 118 -1.74 -0.19 -13.39
N TYR A 119 -0.77 0.43 -12.71
CA TYR A 119 -1.04 1.27 -11.55
C TYR A 119 -1.81 2.53 -11.92
N SER A 120 -1.50 3.16 -13.06
CA SER A 120 -2.22 4.33 -13.54
C SER A 120 -3.66 4.00 -13.91
N LEU A 121 -3.90 2.85 -14.56
CA LEU A 121 -5.24 2.37 -14.89
C LEU A 121 -6.04 2.07 -13.62
N PHE A 122 -5.42 1.42 -12.63
CA PHE A 122 -6.08 1.17 -11.35
C PHE A 122 -6.38 2.48 -10.60
N GLY A 123 -5.44 3.42 -10.58
CA GLY A 123 -5.65 4.76 -10.03
C GLY A 123 -6.79 5.51 -10.72
N LEU A 124 -6.91 5.39 -12.04
CA LEU A 124 -8.03 5.94 -12.80
C LEU A 124 -9.36 5.30 -12.37
N ILE A 125 -9.41 3.98 -12.19
CA ILE A 125 -10.61 3.29 -11.68
C ILE A 125 -11.00 3.82 -10.29
N VAL A 126 -10.02 4.01 -9.39
CA VAL A 126 -10.27 4.58 -8.05
C VAL A 126 -10.80 6.01 -8.14
N LEU A 127 -10.24 6.85 -9.02
CA LEU A 127 -10.72 8.22 -9.26
C LEU A 127 -12.16 8.22 -9.79
N LEU A 128 -12.46 7.34 -10.74
CA LEU A 128 -13.81 7.19 -11.29
C LEU A 128 -14.80 6.74 -10.21
N THR A 129 -14.46 5.76 -9.37
CA THR A 129 -15.35 5.33 -8.29
C THR A 129 -15.50 6.40 -7.21
N PHE A 130 -14.49 7.24 -6.98
CA PHE A 130 -14.58 8.40 -6.10
C PHE A 130 -15.51 9.48 -6.66
N TYR A 131 -15.45 9.74 -7.96
CA TYR A 131 -16.28 10.75 -8.63
C TYR A 131 -17.74 10.31 -8.79
N PHE A 132 -17.99 9.09 -9.27
CA PHE A 132 -19.35 8.59 -9.54
C PHE A 132 -20.11 8.16 -8.28
N ALA A 133 -19.41 7.75 -7.22
CA ALA A 133 -20.01 7.40 -5.94
C ALA A 133 -19.40 8.25 -4.82
N PRO A 134 -19.68 9.56 -4.78
CA PRO A 134 -18.98 10.48 -3.88
C PRO A 134 -19.18 10.08 -2.40
N PRO A 135 -18.13 10.17 -1.57
CA PRO A 135 -18.23 9.88 -0.16
C PRO A 135 -19.25 10.80 0.53
N ARG A 136 -20.12 10.22 1.35
CA ARG A 136 -21.03 11.00 2.22
C ARG A 136 -20.18 11.66 3.29
N ARG A 137 -20.12 13.00 3.29
CA ARG A 137 -19.65 13.75 4.45
C ARG A 137 -20.61 13.45 5.60
N LYS A 138 -20.11 13.01 6.75
CA LYS A 138 -20.93 13.03 7.97
C LYS A 138 -21.45 14.46 8.11
N PRO A 139 -22.76 14.69 8.38
CA PRO A 139 -23.22 16.01 8.78
C PRO A 139 -22.35 16.40 9.96
N GLY A 140 -21.53 17.44 9.79
CA GLY A 140 -20.89 18.08 10.92
C GLY A 140 -22.01 18.43 11.87
N GLN A 141 -21.85 18.08 13.14
CA GLN A 141 -22.73 18.53 14.21
C GLN A 141 -22.97 20.03 13.99
N SER A 142 -24.21 20.41 13.65
CA SER A 142 -24.60 21.81 13.74
C SER A 142 -24.31 22.20 15.18
N PRO A 143 -23.58 23.31 15.44
CA PRO A 143 -23.57 23.89 16.77
C PRO A 143 -25.04 24.00 17.20
N ALA A 144 -25.37 23.41 18.35
CA ALA A 144 -26.69 23.57 18.93
C ALA A 144 -26.87 25.07 19.20
N GLU A 145 -27.60 25.72 18.31
CA GLU A 145 -28.14 27.05 18.49
C GLU A 145 -29.44 26.88 19.28
N GLU A 146 -29.37 26.98 20.59
CA GLU A 146 -30.48 27.41 21.44
C GLU A 146 -29.92 27.87 22.80
N VAL A 147 -29.75 29.19 22.93
CA VAL A 147 -29.68 29.94 24.19
C VAL A 147 -30.98 30.72 24.30
#